data_AF-A0A3D4B4P9-F1
#
_entry.id   AF-A0A3D4B4P9-F1
#
_cell.length_a   1.000
_cell.length_b   1.000
_cell.length_c   1.000
_cell.angle_alpha   90.00
_cell.angle_beta   90.00
_cell.angle_gamma   90.00
#
_symmetry.space_group_name_H-M   'P 1'
#
loop_
_entity.id
_entity.type
_entity.pdbx_description
1 polymer ?
#
loop_
_entity_poly.entity_id
_entity_poly.type
_entity_poly.pdbx_seq_one_letter_code
_entity_poly.pdbx_strand_id
1 'polypeptide(L)' 'MAGIHDFGYKYLFSNRTIFRQLLETFVPEAWVKEANFEAAETLDKSYITDHFKETESDLL' A
#
# COMPACT_ATOMS: atom_id res chain seq x y z
N MET A 1 20.58 5.87 -2.50
CA MET A 1 20.17 5.56 -1.10
C MET A 1 18.66 5.26 -1.07
N ALA A 2 18.21 4.20 -1.74
CA ALA A 2 16.78 3.88 -1.89
C ALA A 2 16.14 3.25 -0.62
N GLY A 3 16.96 2.79 0.33
CA GLY A 3 16.47 2.04 1.50
C GLY A 3 15.78 2.86 2.59
N ILE A 4 16.00 4.17 2.66
CA ILE A 4 15.49 4.99 3.79
C ILE A 4 13.98 5.27 3.66
N HIS A 5 13.47 5.36 2.43
CA HIS A 5 12.08 5.74 2.18
C HIS A 5 11.10 4.58 2.45
N ASP A 6 11.54 3.35 2.18
CA ASP A 6 10.69 2.16 2.24
C ASP A 6 10.25 1.81 3.68
N PHE A 7 11.09 2.10 4.69
CA PHE A 7 10.75 1.87 6.10
C PHE A 7 9.63 2.79 6.60
N GLY A 8 9.61 4.04 6.14
CA GLY A 8 8.59 5.02 6.55
C GLY A 8 7.20 4.61 6.08
N TYR A 9 7.07 4.18 4.83
CA TYR A 9 5.80 3.70 4.28
C TYR A 9 5.36 2.37 4.88
N LYS A 10 6.29 1.44 5.09
CA LYS A 10 5.98 0.18 5.80
C LYS A 10 5.38 0.45 7.17
N TYR A 11 5.97 1.38 7.92
CA TYR A 11 5.43 1.78 9.21
C TYR A 11 4.07 2.48 9.09
N LEU A 12 3.92 3.44 8.18
CA LEU A 12 2.68 4.16 7.95
C LEU A 12 1.52 3.21 7.61
N PHE A 13 1.74 2.26 6.70
CA PHE A 13 0.73 1.31 6.25
C PHE A 13 0.49 0.15 7.22
N SER A 14 1.41 -0.08 8.18
CA SER A 14 1.16 -1.02 9.28
C SER A 14 0.07 -0.54 10.24
N ASN A 15 -0.19 0.77 10.28
CA ASN A 15 -1.30 1.31 11.05
C ASN A 15 -2.61 1.21 10.26
N ARG A 16 -3.47 0.27 10.66
CA ARG A 16 -4.77 0.01 10.04
C ARG A 16 -5.66 1.26 9.95
N THR A 17 -5.65 2.12 10.96
CA THR A 17 -6.47 3.35 10.98
C THR A 17 -6.02 4.32 9.91
N ILE A 18 -4.71 4.53 9.80
CA ILE A 18 -4.13 5.41 8.78
C ILE A 18 -4.36 4.82 7.39
N PHE A 19 -4.10 3.52 7.22
CA PHE A 19 -4.34 2.82 5.95
C PHE A 19 -5.78 2.96 5.46
N ARG A 20 -6.76 2.74 6.35
CA ARG A 20 -8.18 2.96 6.08
C ARG A 20 -8.47 4.39 5.64
N GLN A 21 -8.00 5.37 6.40
CA GLN A 21 -8.25 6.79 6.11
C GLN A 21 -7.70 7.19 4.74
N LEU A 22 -6.51 6.70 4.39
CA LEU A 22 -5.92 6.95 3.07
C LEU A 22 -6.77 6.35 1.95
N LEU A 23 -7.22 5.10 2.08
CA LEU A 23 -8.08 4.47 1.09
C LEU A 23 -9.42 5.18 0.96
N GLU A 24 -10.10 5.49 2.08
CA GLU A 24 -11.38 6.21 2.06
C GLU A 24 -11.27 7.65 1.51
N THR A 25 -10.10 8.29 1.63
CA THR A 25 -9.89 9.67 1.17
C THR A 25 -9.50 9.75 -0.31
N PHE A 26 -8.63 8.85 -0.76
CA PHE A 26 -7.98 8.98 -2.08
C PHE A 26 -8.50 8.00 -3.13
N VAL A 27 -9.18 6.92 -2.74
CA VAL A 27 -9.69 5.93 -3.67
C VAL A 27 -11.21 6.09 -3.82
N PRO A 28 -11.71 6.60 -4.97
CA PRO A 28 -13.12 6.89 -5.18
C PRO A 28 -13.98 5.65 -5.49
N GLU A 29 -13.47 4.44 -5.22
CA GLU A 29 -14.11 3.19 -5.59
C GLU A 29 -15.13 2.72 -4.54
N ALA A 30 -16.27 2.21 -5.01
CA ALA A 30 -17.36 1.78 -4.13
C ALA A 30 -16.93 0.66 -3.16
N TRP A 31 -16.06 -0.26 -3.62
CA TRP A 31 -15.58 -1.38 -2.83
C TRP A 31 -14.81 -0.94 -1.57
N VAL A 32 -14.25 0.27 -1.55
CA VAL A 32 -13.52 0.80 -0.38
C VAL A 32 -14.45 0.90 0.83
N LYS A 33 -15.73 1.24 0.61
CA LYS A 33 -16.74 1.32 1.68
C LYS A 33 -17.22 -0.04 2.15
N GLU A 34 -17.06 -1.07 1.32
CA GLU A 34 -17.46 -2.46 1.59
C GLU A 34 -16.30 -3.26 2.20
N ALA A 35 -15.07 -2.74 2.13
CA ALA A 35 -13.88 -3.39 2.64
C ALA A 35 -13.89 -3.50 4.19
N ASN A 36 -13.61 -4.70 4.70
CA ASN A 36 -13.43 -4.92 6.14
C ASN A 36 -11.99 -4.63 6.57
N PHE A 37 -11.72 -3.38 6.95
CA PHE A 37 -10.39 -2.96 7.44
C PHE A 37 -9.99 -3.58 8.79
N GLU A 38 -10.92 -4.10 9.59
CA GLU A 38 -10.57 -4.78 10.85
C GLU A 38 -9.88 -6.13 10.60
N ALA A 39 -10.17 -6.75 9.46
CA ALA A 39 -9.52 -7.97 9.01
C ALA A 39 -8.20 -7.73 8.25
N ALA A 40 -7.84 -6.47 7.97
CA ALA A 40 -6.67 -6.16 7.13
C ALA A 40 -5.35 -6.54 7.82
N GLU A 41 -4.51 -7.35 7.19
CA GLU A 41 -3.20 -7.72 7.72
C GLU A 41 -2.06 -7.23 6.82
N THR A 42 -0.92 -6.92 7.43
CA THR A 42 0.30 -6.60 6.70
C THR A 42 0.93 -7.89 6.19
N LEU A 43 0.99 -8.06 4.88
CA LEU A 43 1.72 -9.15 4.25
C LEU A 43 3.18 -8.74 4.06
N ASP A 44 4.10 -9.44 4.72
CA ASP A 44 5.56 -9.24 4.58
C ASP A 44 6.13 -9.81 3.27
N LYS A 45 5.25 -10.27 2.36
CA LYS A 45 5.64 -10.80 1.06
C LYS A 45 5.37 -9.76 -0.01
N SER A 46 6.43 -9.32 -0.67
CA SER A 46 6.36 -8.52 -1.88
C SER A 46 5.82 -9.37 -3.03
N TYR A 47 4.49 -9.34 -3.22
CA TYR A 47 3.89 -9.79 -4.47
C TYR A 47 4.10 -8.70 -5.54
N ILE A 48 5.34 -8.56 -5.99
CA ILE A 48 5.59 -7.90 -7.26
C ILE A 48 5.13 -8.92 -8.31
N THR A 49 3.91 -8.76 -8.81
CA THR A 49 3.46 -9.46 -10.01
C THR A 49 4.53 -9.20 -11.07
N ASP A 50 5.05 -10.24 -11.73
CA ASP A 50 6.13 -10.11 -12.73
C ASP A 50 5.84 -9.05 -13.81
N HIS A 51 4.56 -8.71 -14.00
CA HIS A 51 4.07 -7.67 -14.89
C HIS A 51 4.40 -6.22 -14.49
N PHE A 52 4.79 -5.95 -13.23
CA PHE A 52 5.17 -4.62 -12.72
C PHE A 52 6.69 -4.43 -12.57
N LYS A 53 7.51 -5.45 -12.89
CA LYS A 53 8.99 -5.32 -12.85
C LYS A 53 9.54 -4.32 -13.86
N GLU A 54 8.82 -4.03 -14.94
CA GLU A 54 9.31 -3.11 -15.98
C GLU A 54 9.00 -1.63 -15.68
N THR A 55 8.07 -1.33 -14.77
CA THR A 55 7.69 0.06 -14.44
C THR A 55 8.50 0.69 -13.30
N GLU A 56 9.55 0.01 -12.79
CA GLU A 56 10.53 0.67 -11.89
C GLU A 56 11.53 1.56 -12.65
N SER A 57 11.63 1.48 -13.97
CA SER A 57 12.60 2.27 -14.76
C SER A 57 12.11 3.66 -15.22
N ASP A 58 10.82 3.98 -15.11
CA ASP A 58 10.28 5.28 -15.60
C ASP A 58 10.27 6.40 -14.55
N LEU A 59 10.96 6.21 -13.42
CA LEU A 59 11.17 7.21 -12.37
C LEU A 59 12.60 7.80 -12.34
N LEU A 60 13.34 7.72 -13.45
CA LEU A 60 14.67 8.35 -13.63
C LEU A 60 14.59 9.75 -14.23
#